data_AF-A0A1V3GCM7-F1
#
_entry.id   AF-A0A1V3GCM7-F1
#
_cell.length_a   1.000
_cell.length_b   1.000
_cell.length_c   1.000
_cell.angle_alpha   90.00
_cell.angle_beta   90.00
_cell.angle_gamma   90.00
#
_symmetry.space_group_name_H-M   'P 1'
#
loop_
_entity.id
_entity.type
_entity.pdbx_description
1 polymer ?
#
loop_
_entity_poly.entity_id
_entity_poly.type
_entity_poly.pdbx_seq_one_letter_code
_entity_poly.pdbx_strand_id
1 'polypeptide(L)' 'MEFKIGDIIETFDGLKGEITSLLTNTAVVDFSVTENYEEHFEDAKQVVRLNDIRQVVNS' A
#
# COMPACT_ATOMS: atom_id res chain seq x y z
N MET A 1 -0.94 -2.13 -15.75
CA MET A 1 0.05 -2.69 -14.81
C MET A 1 -0.76 -3.49 -13.80
N GLU A 2 -0.40 -4.75 -13.56
CA GLU A 2 -1.14 -5.63 -12.65
C GLU A 2 -0.40 -5.65 -11.31
N PHE A 3 -1.12 -5.41 -10.21
CA PHE A 3 -0.56 -5.46 -8.86
C PHE A 3 -0.36 -6.91 -8.42
N LYS A 4 0.71 -7.17 -7.66
CA LYS A 4 0.99 -8.47 -7.04
C LYS A 4 1.34 -8.31 -5.56
N ILE A 5 1.19 -9.40 -4.81
CA ILE A 5 1.69 -9.48 -3.43
C ILE A 5 3.22 -9.26 -3.44
N GLY A 6 3.70 -8.48 -2.49
CA GLY A 6 5.09 -8.04 -2.39
C GLY A 6 5.43 -6.78 -3.20
N ASP A 7 4.48 -6.23 -3.98
CA ASP A 7 4.70 -4.93 -4.60
C ASP A 7 4.74 -3.82 -3.56
N ILE A 8 5.72 -2.92 -3.72
CA ILE A 8 5.72 -1.64 -3.03
C ILE A 8 4.85 -0.67 -3.81
N ILE A 9 3.88 -0.09 -3.13
CA ILE A 9 2.98 0.92 -3.64
C ILE A 9 3.17 2.23 -2.89
N GLU A 10 2.63 3.29 -3.48
CA GLU A 10 2.48 4.59 -2.86
C GLU A 10 1.04 5.05 -3.02
N THR A 11 0.44 5.54 -1.94
CA THR A 11 -0.87 6.21 -1.98
C THR A 11 -0.75 7.61 -2.58
N PHE A 12 -1.88 8.23 -2.94
CA PHE A 12 -1.87 9.63 -3.39
C PHE A 12 -1.37 10.63 -2.34
N ASP A 13 -1.44 10.27 -1.06
CA ASP A 13 -0.92 11.07 0.06
C ASP A 13 0.57 10.83 0.34
N GLY A 14 1.24 10.01 -0.48
CA GLY A 14 2.68 9.76 -0.39
C GLY A 14 3.09 8.63 0.57
N LEU A 15 2.14 7.95 1.21
CA LEU A 15 2.42 6.82 2.09
C LEU A 15 2.83 5.61 1.27
N LYS A 16 3.93 4.96 1.67
CA LYS A 16 4.44 3.75 1.02
C LYS A 16 4.10 2.51 1.82
N GLY A 17 3.76 1.45 1.12
CA GLY A 17 3.39 0.19 1.75
C GLY A 17 3.62 -1.01 0.84
N GLU A 18 3.66 -2.19 1.45
CA GLU A 18 3.79 -3.46 0.74
C GLU A 18 2.43 -4.16 0.65
N ILE A 19 2.06 -4.61 -0.55
CA ILE A 19 0.84 -5.42 -0.73
C ILE A 19 1.05 -6.79 -0.08
N THR A 20 0.24 -7.12 0.93
CA THR A 20 0.24 -8.42 1.61
C THR A 20 -0.91 -9.33 1.17
N SER A 21 -1.99 -8.77 0.64
CA SER A 21 -3.10 -9.53 0.06
C SER A 21 -3.80 -8.75 -1.05
N LEU A 22 -4.34 -9.46 -2.05
CA LEU A 22 -5.04 -8.89 -3.20
C LEU A 22 -6.46 -9.43 -3.29
N LEU A 23 -7.39 -8.51 -3.51
CA LEU A 23 -8.79 -8.78 -3.82
C LEU A 23 -9.14 -8.14 -5.17
N THR A 24 -10.38 -8.31 -5.60
CA THR A 24 -10.84 -7.86 -6.94
C THR A 24 -10.63 -6.37 -7.21
N ASN A 25 -10.81 -5.50 -6.21
CA ASN A 25 -10.72 -4.04 -6.34
C ASN A 25 -9.95 -3.36 -5.20
N THR A 26 -9.46 -4.15 -4.26
CA THR A 26 -8.77 -3.69 -3.06
C THR A 26 -7.54 -4.53 -2.79
N ALA A 27 -6.63 -3.99 -1.99
CA ALA A 27 -5.47 -4.70 -1.47
C ALA A 27 -5.38 -4.48 0.03
N VAL A 28 -4.83 -5.45 0.75
CA VAL A 28 -4.31 -5.24 2.10
C VAL A 28 -2.87 -4.80 1.94
N VAL A 29 -2.56 -3.59 2.42
CA VAL A 29 -1.23 -2.99 2.35
C VAL A 29 -0.69 -2.81 3.76
N ASP A 30 0.55 -3.24 3.97
CA ASP A 30 1.29 -3.01 5.20
C ASP A 30 2.12 -1.73 5.08
N PHE A 31 1.74 -0.71 5.83
CA PHE A 31 2.38 0.61 5.87
C PHE A 31 3.49 0.72 6.91
N SER A 32 3.86 -0.37 7.60
CA SER A 32 4.97 -0.37 8.58
C SER A 32 6.33 0.00 7.99
N VAL A 33 6.46 -0.02 6.66
CA VAL A 33 7.63 0.48 5.93
C VAL A 33 7.72 2.02 5.90
N THR A 34 6.66 2.73 6.27
CA THR A 34 6.63 4.19 6.46
C THR A 34 6.88 4.51 7.93
N GLU A 35 7.96 5.23 8.25
CA GLU A 35 8.41 5.48 9.65
C GLU A 35 7.33 6.07 10.57
N ASN A 36 6.34 6.80 10.04
CA ASN A 36 5.31 7.50 10.81
C ASN A 36 3.87 7.10 10.43
N TYR A 37 3.63 5.84 10.03
CA TYR A 37 2.28 5.41 9.65
C TYR A 37 1.24 5.63 10.78
N GLU A 38 1.69 5.63 12.04
CA GLU A 38 0.87 5.81 13.25
C GLU A 38 0.23 7.20 13.33
N GLU A 39 0.77 8.19 12.62
CA GLU A 39 0.14 9.51 12.48
C GLU A 39 -1.11 9.46 11.58
N HIS A 40 -1.25 8.40 10.78
CA HIS A 40 -2.33 8.22 9.81
C HIS A 40 -3.32 7.12 10.20
N PHE A 41 -2.85 6.06 10.86
CA PHE A 41 -3.64 4.86 11.15
C PHE A 41 -3.32 4.29 12.54
N GLU A 42 -4.29 3.60 13.14
CA GLU A 42 -4.09 2.84 14.38
C GLU A 42 -3.29 1.54 14.13
N ASP A 43 -3.49 0.91 12.97
CA ASP A 43 -2.82 -0.32 12.56
C ASP A 43 -1.99 -0.10 11.28
N ALA A 44 -0.84 -0.78 11.17
CA ALA A 44 -0.03 -0.71 9.95
C ALA A 44 -0.72 -1.34 8.72
N LYS A 45 -1.59 -2.35 8.92
CA LYS A 45 -2.26 -3.06 7.83
C LYS A 45 -3.59 -2.42 7.50
N GLN A 46 -3.70 -1.84 6.31
CA GLN A 46 -4.88 -1.14 5.87
C GLN A 46 -5.44 -1.73 4.58
N VAL A 47 -6.77 -1.66 4.43
CA VAL A 47 -7.43 -2.01 3.17
C VAL A 47 -7.49 -0.76 2.31
N VAL A 48 -6.88 -0.82 1.13
CA VAL A 48 -6.83 0.29 0.16
C VAL A 48 -7.48 -0.13 -1.15
N ARG A 49 -8.02 0.83 -1.89
CA ARG A 49 -8.52 0.56 -3.25
C ARG A 49 -7.35 0.56 -4.22
N LEU A 50 -7.38 -0.35 -5.20
CA LEU A 50 -6.35 -0.42 -6.22
C LEU A 50 -6.26 0.85 -7.08
N ASN A 51 -7.36 1.60 -7.18
CA ASN A 51 -7.40 2.88 -7.90
C ASN A 51 -6.76 4.04 -7.10
N ASP A 52 -6.51 3.86 -5.80
CA ASP A 52 -6.02 4.91 -4.90
C ASP A 52 -4.49 4.82 -4.66
N ILE A 53 -3.84 3.89 -5.37
CA ILE A 53 -2.42 3.58 -5.20
C ILE A 53 -1.71 3.48 -6.55
N ARG A 54 -0.39 3.69 -6.53
CA ARG A 54 0.51 3.50 -7.69
C ARG A 54 1.68 2.60 -7.31
N GLN A 55 2.14 1.76 -8.22
CA GLN A 55 3.32 0.92 -8.01
C GLN A 55 4.59 1.78 -8.03
N VAL A 56 5.46 1.60 -7.05
CA VAL A 56 6.78 2.24 -7.01
C VAL A 56 7.76 1.35 -7.76
N VAL A 57 8.15 1.76 -8.96
CA VAL A 57 9.14 1.04 -9.77
C VAL A 57 10.52 1.55 -9.38
N ASN A 58 11.26 0.79 -8.56
CA ASN A 58 12.69 1.03 -8.40
C ASN A 58 13.37 0.71 -9.74
N SER A 59 13.92 1.74 -10.38
CA SER A 59 14.77 1.62 -11.58
C SER A 59 16.20 1.32 -11.21
#